data_AF-A0A944UMA7-F1
#
_entry.id   AF-A0A944UMA7-F1
#
_cell.length_a   1.000
_cell.length_b   1.000
_cell.length_c   1.000
_cell.angle_alpha   90.00
_cell.angle_beta   90.00
_cell.angle_gamma   90.00
#
_symmetry.space_group_name_H-M   'P 1'
#
loop_
_entity.id
_entity.type
_entity.pdbx_description
1 polymer ?
#
loop_
_entity_poly.entity_id
_entity_poly.type
_entity_poly.pdbx_seq_one_letter_code
_entity_poly.pdbx_strand_id
1 'polypeptide(L)' 'MFEFLLVFLVMAISFAAIAVGVIAKDKPITGSCGGLANLEKGASCQICGRTSSEICDT' A
#
# COMPACT_ATOMS: atom_id res chain seq x y z
N MET A 1 -27.42 -8.54 19.38
CA MET A 1 -27.23 -9.52 18.28
C MET A 1 -26.94 -8.82 16.96
N PHE A 2 -27.68 -7.77 16.57
CA PHE A 2 -27.41 -6.99 15.34
C PHE A 2 -26.02 -6.32 15.31
N GLU A 3 -25.50 -5.88 16.47
CA GLU A 3 -24.15 -5.29 16.59
C GLU A 3 -23.04 -6.12 15.92
N PHE A 4 -23.06 -7.45 16.10
CA PHE A 4 -22.06 -8.33 15.48
C PHE A 4 -22.16 -8.36 13.96
N LEU A 5 -23.38 -8.28 13.43
CA LEU A 5 -23.64 -8.27 12.00
C LEU A 5 -23.23 -6.94 11.37
N LEU A 6 -23.45 -5.83 12.09
CA LEU A 6 -23.04 -4.49 11.67
C LEU A 6 -21.51 -4.37 11.63
N VAL A 7 -20.81 -4.80 12.67
CA VAL A 7 -19.34 -4.79 12.72
C VAL A 7 -18.74 -5.65 11.62
N PHE A 8 -19.29 -6.85 11.41
CA PHE A 8 -18.85 -7.73 10.33
C PHE A 8 -19.02 -7.09 8.95
N LEU A 9 -20.17 -6.46 8.69
CA LEU A 9 -20.45 -5.77 7.44
C LEU A 9 -19.48 -4.61 7.20
N VAL A 10 -19.23 -3.78 8.22
CA VAL A 10 -18.33 -2.62 8.11
C VAL A 10 -16.90 -3.08 7.80
N MET A 11 -16.41 -4.12 8.47
CA MET A 11 -15.09 -4.69 8.16
C MET A 11 -15.03 -5.24 6.74
N ALA A 12 -16.03 -6.02 6.31
CA ALA A 12 -16.09 -6.57 4.97
C ALA A 12 -16.07 -5.47 3.89
N ILE A 13 -16.85 -4.39 4.08
CA ILE A 13 -16.88 -3.25 3.17
C ILE A 13 -15.52 -2.52 3.15
N SER A 14 -14.87 -2.34 4.30
CA SER A 14 -13.55 -1.69 4.37
C SER A 14 -12.50 -2.45 3.55
N PHE A 15 -12.43 -3.77 3.68
CA PHE A 15 -11.49 -4.58 2.88
C PHE A 15 -11.85 -4.59 1.39
N ALA A 16 -13.14 -4.68 1.06
CA ALA A 16 -13.60 -4.58 -0.32
C ALA A 16 -13.22 -3.23 -0.95
N ALA A 17 -13.38 -2.13 -0.22
CA ALA A 17 -13.01 -0.79 -0.69
C ALA A 17 -11.50 -0.67 -0.95
N ILE A 18 -10.65 -1.23 -0.09
CA ILE A 18 -9.19 -1.25 -0.30
C ILE A 18 -8.86 -2.05 -1.55
N ALA A 19 -9.43 -3.25 -1.71
CA ALA A 19 -9.19 -4.11 -2.87
C ALA A 19 -9.60 -3.42 -4.18
N VAL A 20 -10.81 -2.86 -4.23
CA VAL A 20 -11.31 -2.10 -5.39
C VAL A 20 -10.42 -0.87 -5.66
N GLY A 21 -9.99 -0.16 -4.62
CA GLY A 21 -9.11 0.99 -4.75
C GLY A 21 -7.73 0.66 -5.34
N VAL A 22 -7.17 -0.51 -5.01
CA VAL A 22 -5.90 -0.98 -5.59
C VAL A 22 -6.08 -1.33 -7.05
N ILE A 23 -7.12 -2.10 -7.38
CA ILE A 23 -7.41 -2.52 -8.76
C ILE A 23 -7.68 -1.29 -9.64
N ALA A 24 -8.46 -0.32 -9.16
CA ALA A 24 -8.80 0.88 -9.92
C ALA A 24 -7.61 1.82 -10.17
N LYS A 25 -6.55 1.73 -9.36
CA LYS A 25 -5.36 2.60 -9.48
C LYS A 25 -4.17 1.93 -10.17
N ASP A 26 -4.23 0.63 -10.44
CA ASP A 26 -3.15 -0.18 -11.06
C ASP A 26 -1.75 0.15 -10.49
N LYS A 27 -1.71 0.57 -9.23
CA LYS A 27 -0.47 0.91 -8.53
C LYS A 27 -0.35 0.00 -7.33
N PRO A 28 0.82 -0.65 -7.16
CA PRO A 28 1.06 -1.47 -5.99
C PRO A 28 0.90 -0.63 -4.72
N ILE A 29 0.44 -1.27 -3.64
CA ILE A 29 0.36 -0.63 -2.32
C ILE A 29 1.72 -0.06 -1.99
N THR A 30 1.79 1.27 -1.98
CA THR A 30 3.01 2.00 -1.76
C THR A 30 3.41 1.83 -0.29
N GLY A 31 4.38 0.94 -0.06
CA GLY A 31 4.89 0.62 1.28
C GLY A 31 5.84 1.70 1.83
N SER A 32 6.62 1.36 2.86
CA SER A 32 7.58 2.28 3.50
C SER A 32 8.61 2.91 2.54
N CYS A 33 8.81 2.33 1.34
CA CYS A 33 9.66 2.86 0.28
C CYS A 33 8.98 3.95 -0.59
N GLY A 34 7.72 4.27 -0.33
CA GLY A 34 6.88 5.16 -1.15
C GLY A 34 7.28 6.63 -1.25
N GLY A 35 8.18 7.09 -0.39
CA GLY A 35 8.71 8.46 -0.40
C GLY A 35 10.04 8.59 -1.13
N LEU A 36 10.63 7.50 -1.61
CA LEU A 36 11.99 7.50 -2.18
C LEU A 36 12.10 8.27 -3.50
N ALA A 37 10.98 8.58 -4.16
CA ALA A 37 10.95 9.41 -5.36
C ALA A 37 11.40 10.87 -5.14
N ASN A 38 11.50 11.34 -3.89
CA ASN A 38 12.04 12.66 -3.52
C ASN A 38 13.53 12.62 -3.14
N LEU A 39 14.14 11.44 -3.05
CA LEU A 39 15.58 11.34 -2.81
C LEU A 39 16.31 11.39 -4.16
N GLU A 40 17.49 12.01 -4.19
CA GLU A 40 18.35 12.07 -5.38
C GLU A 40 18.49 10.68 -6.02
N LYS A 41 18.39 10.62 -7.35
CA LYS A 41 18.44 9.38 -8.15
C LYS A 41 19.62 8.51 -7.70
N GLY A 42 19.33 7.42 -6.98
CA GLY A 42 20.33 6.47 -6.48
C GLY A 42 20.60 6.49 -4.98
N ALA A 43 19.92 7.34 -4.19
CA ALA A 43 20.06 7.28 -2.73
C ALA A 43 19.40 6.01 -2.18
N SER A 44 20.16 5.22 -1.42
CA SER A 44 19.65 4.04 -0.74
C SER A 44 18.66 4.44 0.35
N CYS A 45 17.59 3.66 0.49
CA CYS A 45 16.69 3.73 1.64
C CYS A 45 17.50 3.54 2.94
N GLN A 46 17.72 4.58 3.74
CA GLN A 46 18.52 4.46 4.98
C GLN A 46 17.92 3.48 6.02
N ILE A 47 16.62 3.20 5.93
CA ILE A 47 15.93 2.22 6.79
C ILE A 47 16.16 0.76 6.32
N CYS A 48 16.27 0.55 5.01
CA CYS A 48 16.21 -0.79 4.40
C CYS A 48 17.42 -1.13 3.53
N GLY A 49 18.36 -0.20 3.36
CA GLY A 49 19.61 -0.34 2.61
C GLY A 49 19.47 -0.53 1.10
N ARG A 50 18.25 -0.53 0.55
CA ARG A 50 18.02 -0.88 -0.86
C ARG A 50 18.19 0.32 -1.78
N THR A 51 18.90 0.11 -2.88
CA THR A 51 19.36 1.13 -3.84
C THR A 51 18.56 1.20 -5.14
N SER A 52 17.62 0.27 -5.39
CA SER A 52 16.86 0.28 -6.64
C SER A 52 15.36 0.38 -6.38
N SER A 53 14.75 1.39 -7.01
CA SER A 53 13.31 1.54 -7.18
C SER A 53 12.70 0.42 -8.01
N GLU A 54 13.48 -0.31 -8.81
CA GLU A 54 13.00 -1.40 -9.67
C GLU A 54 12.51 -2.61 -8.87
N ILE A 55 12.97 -2.78 -7.62
CA ILE A 55 12.49 -3.86 -6.73
C ILE A 55 11.05 -3.59 -6.25
N CYS A 56 10.54 -2.36 -6.41
CA CYS A 56 9.19 -1.98 -6.03
C CYS A 56 8.23 -1.84 -7.23
N ASP A 57 8.73 -2.01 -8.46
CA ASP A 57 7.95 -1.98 -9.72
C ASP A 57 7.61 -3.39 -10.23
N THR A 58 7.87 -4.45 -9.43
CA THR A 58 7.42 -5.84 -9.69
C THR A 58 6.57 -6.35 -8.55
#